data_AF-A0A4S4AXC5-F1
#
_entry.id   AF-A0A4S4AXC5-F1
#
_cell.length_a   1.000
_cell.length_b   1.000
_cell.length_c   1.000
_cell.angle_alpha   90.00
_cell.angle_beta   90.00
_cell.angle_gamma   90.00
#
_symmetry.space_group_name_H-M   'P 1'
#
loop_
_entity.id
_entity.type
_entity.pdbx_description
1 polymer ?
#
loop_
_entity_poly.entity_id
_entity_poly.type
_entity_poly.pdbx_seq_one_letter_code
_entity_poly.pdbx_strand_id
1 'polypeptide(L)'
;MSPEDEALKRKFRGLEGGQLRVDSLFRVQGLNIFDEHGWLFFTAASMTPPRGRATASYGAEFGVPKFLRVEWRDPASSFRAEGPHGAMLGGTIIADHTVSVASRIPDAPLEDRRRNGGGFRLKIRIHPDGPLIGWDLERAPGSAPDGSKFHHAGGDFQEAYIYNGKVLRKGWYIHPKTGERIETDF
;
A
#
# COMPACT_ATOMS: atom_id res chain seq x y z
N MET A 1 19.05 -1.96 19.08
CA MET A 1 17.66 -2.09 18.63
C MET A 1 16.80 -1.34 19.63
N SER A 2 15.89 -0.48 19.18
CA SER A 2 15.08 0.34 20.11
C SER A 2 13.96 -0.50 20.77
N PRO A 3 13.40 -0.06 21.92
CA PRO A 3 12.22 -0.71 22.50
C PRO A 3 11.02 -0.78 21.55
N GLU A 4 10.86 0.24 20.70
CA GLU A 4 9.84 0.26 19.65
C GLU A 4 10.09 -0.85 18.61
N ASP A 5 11.33 -1.02 18.16
CA ASP A 5 11.71 -2.07 17.20
C ASP A 5 11.41 -3.46 17.78
N GLU A 6 11.71 -3.68 19.05
CA GLU A 6 11.41 -4.94 19.74
C GLU A 6 9.91 -5.21 19.80
N ALA A 7 9.12 -4.17 20.11
CA ALA A 7 7.66 -4.27 20.12
C ALA A 7 7.11 -4.60 18.73
N LEU A 8 7.63 -3.96 17.68
CA LEU A 8 7.23 -4.22 16.30
C LEU A 8 7.63 -5.64 15.85
N LYS A 9 8.87 -6.09 16.14
CA LYS A 9 9.30 -7.47 15.84
C LYS A 9 8.41 -8.50 16.52
N ARG A 10 7.97 -8.23 17.77
CA ARG A 10 7.02 -9.09 18.48
C ARG A 10 5.64 -9.08 17.83
N LYS A 11 5.11 -7.89 17.55
CA LYS A 11 3.77 -7.68 16.95
C LYS A 11 3.62 -8.39 15.60
N PHE A 12 4.61 -8.24 14.74
CA PHE A 12 4.59 -8.78 13.38
C PHE A 12 5.32 -10.13 13.24
N ARG A 13 5.68 -10.78 14.35
CA ARG A 13 6.35 -12.08 14.34
C ARG A 13 5.64 -13.07 13.41
N GLY A 14 6.42 -13.70 12.53
CA GLY A 14 5.95 -14.66 11.53
C GLY A 14 5.48 -14.02 10.21
N LEU A 15 5.69 -12.71 10.04
CA LEU A 15 5.54 -11.99 8.78
C LEU A 15 6.94 -11.54 8.31
N GLU A 16 7.34 -11.96 7.12
CA GLU A 16 8.64 -11.58 6.51
C GLU A 16 8.45 -10.57 5.36
N GLY A 17 7.20 -10.24 5.07
CA GLY A 17 6.78 -9.52 3.88
C GLY A 17 5.46 -10.07 3.36
N GLY A 18 5.07 -9.64 2.17
CA GLY A 18 3.80 -10.05 1.61
C GLY A 18 3.59 -9.57 0.18
N GLN A 19 2.32 -9.56 -0.23
CA GLN A 19 1.94 -8.97 -1.50
C GLN A 19 1.85 -7.44 -1.34
N LEU A 20 2.43 -6.71 -2.28
CA LEU A 20 2.28 -5.27 -2.40
C LEU A 20 1.29 -4.96 -3.52
N ARG A 21 0.38 -4.03 -3.24
CA ARG A 21 -0.52 -3.43 -4.21
C ARG A 21 -0.27 -1.94 -4.24
N VAL A 22 0.01 -1.37 -5.40
CA VAL A 22 0.10 0.09 -5.56
C VAL A 22 -0.86 0.53 -6.66
N ASP A 23 -1.65 1.56 -6.40
CA ASP A 23 -2.49 2.23 -7.41
C ASP A 23 -2.54 3.75 -7.16
N SER A 24 -3.20 4.49 -8.04
CA SER A 24 -3.30 5.94 -7.96
C SER A 24 -4.71 6.42 -8.33
N LEU A 25 -5.16 7.51 -7.70
CA LEU A 25 -6.44 8.17 -7.99
C LEU A 25 -6.35 9.26 -9.07
N PHE A 26 -5.12 9.62 -9.46
CA PHE A 26 -4.82 10.58 -10.50
C PHE A 26 -3.56 10.14 -11.25
N ARG A 27 -3.21 10.82 -12.35
CA ARG A 27 -1.98 10.52 -13.07
C ARG A 27 -0.77 10.93 -12.23
N VAL A 28 0.06 9.96 -11.86
CA VAL A 28 1.32 10.16 -11.13
C VAL A 28 2.49 9.93 -12.07
N GLN A 29 3.54 10.73 -11.96
CA GLN A 29 4.80 10.54 -12.69
C GLN A 29 6.01 10.52 -11.76
N GLY A 30 7.01 9.72 -12.10
CA GLY A 30 8.27 9.65 -11.37
C GLY A 30 8.08 9.30 -9.89
N LEU A 31 7.22 8.32 -9.60
CA LEU A 31 6.89 7.90 -8.24
C LEU A 31 8.06 7.13 -7.62
N ASN A 32 8.50 7.54 -6.44
CA ASN A 32 9.33 6.74 -5.56
C ASN A 32 8.63 6.55 -4.21
N ILE A 33 8.78 5.36 -3.66
CA ILE A 33 8.37 5.02 -2.31
C ILE A 33 9.59 4.43 -1.61
N PHE A 34 9.97 5.01 -0.48
CA PHE A 34 11.08 4.56 0.34
C PHE A 34 10.58 4.06 1.69
N ASP A 35 11.27 3.08 2.26
CA ASP A 35 11.03 2.60 3.62
C ASP A 35 11.73 3.47 4.67
N GLU A 36 11.64 3.06 5.94
CA GLU A 36 12.25 3.77 7.06
C GLU A 36 13.78 3.89 7.01
N HIS A 37 14.46 3.05 6.21
CA HIS A 37 15.91 3.05 6.03
C HIS A 37 16.34 3.88 4.82
N GLY A 38 15.38 4.47 4.09
CA GLY A 38 15.62 5.18 2.85
C GLY A 38 15.85 4.23 1.67
N TRP A 39 15.58 2.93 1.82
CA TRP A 39 15.70 1.97 0.72
C TRP A 39 14.47 2.07 -0.17
N LEU A 40 14.69 1.87 -1.47
CA LEU A 40 13.61 1.92 -2.44
C LEU A 40 12.66 0.73 -2.23
N PHE A 41 11.44 1.04 -1.79
CA PHE A 41 10.39 0.08 -1.54
C PHE A 41 9.54 -0.18 -2.81
N PHE A 42 9.28 0.88 -3.58
CA PHE A 42 8.56 0.79 -4.85
C PHE A 42 8.87 1.99 -5.75
N THR A 43 8.82 1.80 -7.07
CA THR A 43 8.93 2.90 -8.04
C THR A 43 8.04 2.66 -9.26
N ALA A 44 7.57 3.74 -9.87
CA ALA A 44 6.89 3.70 -11.16
C ALA A 44 7.14 4.99 -11.96
N ALA A 45 7.50 4.83 -13.23
CA ALA A 45 7.67 5.99 -14.13
C ALA A 45 6.34 6.74 -14.33
N SER A 46 5.22 6.01 -14.40
CA SER A 46 3.89 6.58 -14.45
C SER A 46 2.83 5.64 -13.89
N MET A 47 1.83 6.18 -13.22
CA MET A 47 0.60 5.47 -12.84
C MET A 47 -0.61 6.27 -13.30
N THR A 48 -1.56 5.61 -13.98
CA THR A 48 -2.72 6.27 -14.59
C THR A 48 -4.01 5.57 -14.18
N PRO A 49 -4.91 6.19 -13.40
CA PRO A 49 -6.20 5.58 -13.05
C PRO A 49 -7.08 5.32 -14.29
N PRO A 50 -8.05 4.41 -14.20
CA PRO A 50 -8.24 3.43 -13.12
C PRO A 50 -7.36 2.17 -13.32
N ARG A 51 -6.56 2.12 -14.40
CA ARG A 51 -5.88 0.90 -14.87
C ARG A 51 -4.43 0.77 -14.36
N GLY A 52 -3.82 1.88 -13.98
CA GLY A 52 -2.46 2.02 -13.47
C GLY A 52 -2.37 1.42 -12.09
N ARG A 53 -2.09 0.12 -12.08
CA ARG A 53 -2.10 -0.72 -10.89
C ARG A 53 -0.85 -1.60 -10.96
N ALA A 54 -0.11 -1.68 -9.87
CA ALA A 54 1.02 -2.59 -9.71
C ALA A 54 0.69 -3.62 -8.64
N THR A 55 1.14 -4.85 -8.87
CA THR A 55 1.14 -5.93 -7.90
C THR A 55 2.55 -6.50 -7.85
N ALA A 56 3.13 -6.58 -6.67
CA ALA A 56 4.48 -7.07 -6.45
C ALA A 56 4.54 -7.89 -5.15
N SER A 57 5.71 -8.41 -4.83
CA SER A 57 6.05 -8.88 -3.49
C SER A 57 6.95 -7.86 -2.83
N TYR A 58 6.89 -7.77 -1.50
CA TYR A 58 7.81 -6.95 -0.71
C TYR A 58 8.35 -7.76 0.46
N GLY A 59 9.57 -7.43 0.87
CA GLY A 59 10.11 -7.77 2.19
C GLY A 59 10.21 -6.52 3.05
N ALA A 60 10.19 -6.67 4.36
CA ALA A 60 10.42 -5.59 5.30
C ALA A 60 11.01 -6.16 6.60
N GLU A 61 11.84 -5.38 7.31
CA GLU A 61 12.54 -5.85 8.52
C GLU A 61 11.57 -6.42 9.57
N PHE A 62 10.43 -5.76 9.75
CA PHE A 62 9.38 -6.18 10.69
C PHE A 62 8.26 -6.97 9.99
N GLY A 63 8.41 -7.34 8.73
CA GLY A 63 7.32 -7.87 7.90
C GLY A 63 6.41 -6.81 7.26
N VAL A 64 6.41 -5.58 7.81
CA VAL A 64 5.87 -4.35 7.21
C VAL A 64 6.81 -3.18 7.50
N PRO A 65 6.83 -2.12 6.67
CA PRO A 65 7.60 -0.90 6.96
C PRO A 65 7.00 -0.14 8.16
N LYS A 66 7.83 0.59 8.90
CA LYS A 66 7.35 1.50 9.97
C LYS A 66 6.59 2.68 9.40
N PHE A 67 7.20 3.32 8.42
CA PHE A 67 6.63 4.41 7.64
C PHE A 67 7.11 4.28 6.20
N LEU A 68 6.40 4.95 5.30
CA LEU A 68 6.79 5.08 3.91
C LEU A 68 6.95 6.56 3.58
N ARG A 69 8.06 6.92 2.94
CA ARG A 69 8.22 8.22 2.28
C ARG A 69 7.84 8.07 0.82
N VAL A 70 6.84 8.82 0.38
CA VAL A 70 6.24 8.75 -0.94
C VAL A 70 6.42 10.08 -1.63
N GLU A 71 7.17 10.09 -2.73
CA GLU A 71 7.41 11.29 -3.53
C GLU A 71 7.00 11.07 -4.99
N TRP A 72 6.52 12.13 -5.64
CA TRP A 72 6.27 12.12 -7.08
C TRP A 72 6.56 13.47 -7.72
N ARG A 73 6.73 13.43 -9.04
CA ARG A 73 7.34 14.51 -9.82
C ARG A 73 6.33 15.22 -10.71
N ASP A 74 6.67 16.44 -11.06
CA ASP A 74 5.96 17.24 -12.05
C ASP A 74 5.99 16.50 -13.40
N PRO A 75 4.81 16.21 -13.99
CA PRO A 75 4.70 15.65 -15.34
C PRO A 75 5.42 16.41 -16.45
N ALA A 76 5.68 17.71 -16.27
CA ALA A 76 6.40 18.55 -17.23
C ALA A 76 7.93 18.46 -17.08
N SER A 77 8.40 17.86 -15.99
CA SER A 77 9.83 17.77 -15.68
C SER A 77 10.44 16.46 -16.17
N SER A 78 11.71 16.50 -16.59
CA SER A 78 12.42 15.31 -17.05
C SER A 78 13.04 14.55 -15.87
N PHE A 79 12.75 13.26 -15.77
CA PHE A 79 13.33 12.34 -14.78
C PHE A 79 13.77 11.03 -15.45
N ARG A 80 14.65 10.28 -14.79
CA ARG A 80 15.18 9.00 -15.29
C ARG A 80 15.32 7.98 -14.16
N ALA A 81 15.18 6.70 -14.49
CA ALA A 81 15.38 5.58 -13.57
C ALA A 81 16.87 5.28 -13.36
N GLU A 82 17.63 6.25 -12.85
CA GLU A 82 19.09 6.17 -12.68
C GLU A 82 19.52 6.09 -11.20
N GLY A 83 18.58 6.16 -10.26
CA GLY A 83 18.88 6.05 -8.84
C GLY A 83 19.09 4.61 -8.38
N PRO A 84 19.56 4.42 -7.13
CA PRO A 84 19.69 3.10 -6.53
C PRO A 84 18.40 2.28 -6.69
N HIS A 85 18.56 1.03 -7.12
CA HIS A 85 17.44 0.10 -7.40
C HIS A 85 16.41 0.60 -8.43
N GLY A 86 16.80 1.54 -9.29
CA GLY A 86 15.93 2.09 -10.34
C GLY A 86 15.07 3.27 -9.89
N ALA A 87 15.41 3.91 -8.77
CA ALA A 87 14.71 5.10 -8.29
C ALA A 87 14.71 6.22 -9.35
N MET A 88 13.61 6.95 -9.43
CA MET A 88 13.42 8.05 -10.37
C MET A 88 14.18 9.29 -9.86
N LEU A 89 15.21 9.71 -10.58
CA LEU A 89 16.04 10.88 -10.30
C LEU A 89 15.83 12.00 -11.32
N GLY A 90 16.13 13.24 -10.92
CA GLY A 90 15.91 14.44 -11.72
C GLY A 90 14.44 14.88 -11.69
N GLY A 91 14.13 16.00 -12.36
CA GLY A 91 12.79 16.57 -12.38
C GLY A 91 12.36 17.19 -11.03
N THR A 92 11.26 17.94 -11.05
CA THR A 92 10.77 18.68 -9.90
C THR A 92 9.89 17.78 -9.04
N ILE A 93 10.25 17.57 -7.77
CA ILE A 93 9.36 16.91 -6.80
C ILE A 93 8.24 17.88 -6.45
N ILE A 94 6.99 17.49 -6.67
CA ILE A 94 5.81 18.33 -6.39
C ILE A 94 5.03 17.85 -5.15
N ALA A 95 5.38 16.67 -4.65
CA ALA A 95 4.85 16.13 -3.42
C ALA A 95 5.86 15.17 -2.78
N ASP A 96 5.98 15.26 -1.47
CA ASP A 96 6.83 14.43 -0.63
C ASP A 96 6.10 14.22 0.70
N HIS A 97 5.58 13.01 0.91
CA HIS A 97 4.76 12.67 2.05
C HIS A 97 5.39 11.53 2.84
N THR A 98 5.39 11.65 4.16
CA THR A 98 5.70 10.52 5.04
C THR A 98 4.43 10.02 5.71
N VAL A 99 4.16 8.71 5.62
CA VAL A 99 2.96 8.09 6.19
C VAL A 99 3.34 6.90 7.06
N SER A 100 2.80 6.84 8.28
CA SER A 100 2.98 5.69 9.17
C SER A 100 2.27 4.46 8.61
N VAL A 101 2.83 3.28 8.83
CA VAL A 101 2.25 2.00 8.37
C VAL A 101 2.10 1.03 9.54
N ALA A 102 3.20 0.58 10.15
CA ALA A 102 3.19 -0.47 11.18
C ALA A 102 2.31 -0.16 12.40
N SER A 103 2.31 1.10 12.86
CA SER A 103 1.50 1.54 14.01
C SER A 103 0.00 1.51 13.73
N ARG A 104 -0.40 1.55 12.44
CA ARG A 104 -1.81 1.65 12.01
C ARG A 104 -2.50 0.30 11.87
N ILE A 105 -1.73 -0.78 11.71
CA ILE A 105 -2.26 -2.13 11.55
C ILE A 105 -2.63 -2.69 12.94
N PRO A 106 -3.89 -3.05 13.22
CA PRO A 106 -4.27 -3.63 14.51
C PRO A 106 -3.69 -5.04 14.71
N ASP A 107 -3.68 -5.52 15.95
CA ASP A 107 -3.19 -6.88 16.26
C ASP A 107 -4.13 -7.98 15.76
N ALA A 108 -5.45 -7.73 15.75
CA ALA A 108 -6.47 -8.70 15.36
C ALA A 108 -6.22 -9.40 14.00
N PRO A 109 -5.96 -8.70 12.87
CA PRO A 109 -5.64 -9.38 11.61
C PRO A 109 -4.31 -10.17 11.65
N LEU A 110 -3.33 -9.74 12.45
CA LEU A 110 -2.06 -10.45 12.58
C LEU A 110 -2.23 -11.75 13.38
N GLU A 111 -3.05 -11.72 14.44
CA GLU A 111 -3.42 -12.90 15.20
C GLU A 111 -4.25 -13.89 14.38
N ASP A 112 -5.23 -13.40 13.61
CA ASP A 112 -6.01 -14.23 12.71
C ASP A 112 -5.13 -14.91 11.64
N ARG A 113 -4.18 -14.18 11.06
CA ARG A 113 -3.17 -14.77 10.17
C ARG A 113 -2.34 -15.84 10.87
N ARG A 114 -1.86 -15.59 12.08
CA ARG A 114 -1.07 -16.57 12.84
C ARG A 114 -1.83 -17.86 13.13
N ARG A 115 -3.13 -17.78 13.41
CA ARG A 115 -3.97 -18.95 13.71
C ARG A 115 -4.34 -19.73 12.45
N ASN A 116 -4.67 -19.02 11.38
CA ASN A 116 -5.33 -19.61 10.21
C ASN A 116 -4.44 -19.67 8.96
N GLY A 117 -3.20 -19.17 9.02
CA GLY A 117 -2.27 -19.06 7.88
C GLY A 117 -2.62 -17.88 6.96
N GLY A 118 -2.25 -17.95 5.68
CA GLY A 118 -2.60 -16.96 4.66
C GLY A 118 -1.56 -15.88 4.38
N GLY A 119 -1.77 -15.15 3.28
CA GLY A 119 -0.92 -14.05 2.84
C GLY A 119 -1.33 -12.73 3.50
N PHE A 120 -0.37 -11.84 3.73
CA PHE A 120 -0.67 -10.46 4.08
C PHE A 120 -0.43 -9.58 2.85
N ARG A 121 -1.37 -8.68 2.56
CA ARG A 121 -1.27 -7.75 1.46
C ARG A 121 -1.24 -6.32 1.97
N LEU A 122 -0.14 -5.62 1.71
CA LEU A 122 -0.04 -4.18 1.93
C LEU A 122 -0.49 -3.45 0.66
N LYS A 123 -1.27 -2.39 0.82
CA LYS A 123 -1.84 -1.61 -0.28
C LYS A 123 -1.51 -0.13 -0.09
N ILE A 124 -1.09 0.52 -1.16
CA ILE A 124 -0.76 1.94 -1.19
C ILE A 124 -1.55 2.56 -2.34
N ARG A 125 -2.34 3.60 -2.04
CA ARG A 125 -3.10 4.34 -3.03
C ARG A 125 -2.65 5.79 -3.03
N ILE A 126 -2.14 6.26 -4.17
CA ILE A 126 -1.67 7.64 -4.30
C ILE A 126 -2.87 8.57 -4.51
N HIS A 127 -3.12 9.43 -3.53
CA HIS A 127 -4.13 10.50 -3.59
C HIS A 127 -3.41 11.87 -3.65
N PRO A 128 -3.95 12.88 -4.36
CA PRO A 128 -3.27 14.18 -4.53
C PRO A 128 -2.86 14.85 -3.21
N ASP A 129 -3.67 14.66 -2.17
CA ASP A 129 -3.46 15.23 -0.84
C ASP A 129 -2.66 14.34 0.15
N GLY A 130 -2.16 13.19 -0.29
CA GLY A 130 -1.32 12.30 0.52
C GLY A 130 -1.62 10.81 0.31
N PRO A 131 -0.64 9.92 0.47
CA PRO A 131 -0.81 8.49 0.24
C PRO A 131 -1.77 7.87 1.27
N LEU A 132 -2.59 6.94 0.79
CA LEU A 132 -3.52 6.15 1.59
C LEU A 132 -2.95 4.75 1.78
N ILE A 133 -3.01 4.22 3.00
CA ILE A 133 -2.49 2.90 3.37
C ILE A 133 -3.64 1.96 3.65
N GLY A 134 -3.64 0.80 3.03
CA GLY A 134 -4.61 -0.26 3.27
C GLY A 134 -3.94 -1.61 3.44
N TRP A 135 -4.67 -2.58 3.96
CA TRP A 135 -4.23 -3.97 4.01
C TRP A 135 -5.41 -4.93 3.88
N ASP A 136 -5.12 -6.19 3.62
CA ASP A 136 -6.03 -7.33 3.79
C ASP A 136 -5.24 -8.64 3.92
N LEU A 137 -5.94 -9.71 4.29
CA LEU A 137 -5.42 -11.07 4.37
C LEU A 137 -5.90 -11.88 3.18
N GLU A 138 -4.96 -12.49 2.47
CA GLU A 138 -5.22 -13.44 1.40
C GLU A 138 -5.46 -14.84 1.97
N ARG A 139 -6.57 -15.44 1.57
CA ARG A 139 -6.94 -16.82 1.92
C ARG A 139 -7.10 -17.67 0.67
N ALA A 140 -7.21 -18.98 0.86
CA ALA A 140 -7.55 -19.89 -0.21
C ALA A 140 -8.89 -19.46 -0.86
N PRO A 141 -9.01 -19.47 -2.20
CA PRO A 141 -10.26 -19.12 -2.87
C PRO A 141 -11.46 -19.89 -2.28
N GLY A 142 -12.55 -19.20 -1.99
CA GLY A 142 -13.79 -19.80 -1.45
C GLY A 142 -13.81 -20.01 0.07
N SER A 143 -12.80 -19.59 0.82
CA SER A 143 -12.75 -19.77 2.28
C SER A 143 -13.68 -18.84 3.09
N ALA A 144 -14.27 -17.83 2.47
CA ALA A 144 -15.14 -16.88 3.15
C ALA A 144 -16.60 -16.93 2.70
N PRO A 145 -17.53 -16.46 3.56
CA PRO A 145 -18.97 -16.47 3.24
C PRO A 145 -19.34 -15.71 1.97
N ASP A 146 -18.57 -14.68 1.59
CA ASP A 146 -18.78 -13.89 0.38
C ASP A 146 -17.99 -14.42 -0.84
N GLY A 147 -17.28 -15.54 -0.68
CA GLY A 147 -16.43 -16.15 -1.71
C GLY A 147 -15.19 -15.34 -2.07
N SER A 148 -14.92 -14.22 -1.39
CA SER A 148 -13.76 -13.38 -1.70
C SER A 148 -12.46 -14.08 -1.32
N LYS A 149 -11.37 -13.69 -1.98
CA LYS A 149 -10.01 -14.17 -1.70
C LYS A 149 -9.32 -13.36 -0.59
N PHE A 150 -9.77 -12.12 -0.39
CA PHE A 150 -9.15 -11.13 0.49
C PHE A 150 -10.11 -10.70 1.59
N HIS A 151 -9.69 -10.86 2.84
CA HIS A 151 -10.49 -10.62 4.05
C HIS A 151 -9.82 -9.61 4.97
N HIS A 152 -10.53 -9.18 6.01
CA HIS A 152 -10.00 -8.26 7.02
C HIS A 152 -9.41 -6.98 6.40
N ALA A 153 -10.10 -6.44 5.39
CA ALA A 153 -9.69 -5.18 4.79
C ALA A 153 -9.71 -4.07 5.84
N GLY A 154 -8.59 -3.36 5.96
CA GLY A 154 -8.42 -2.26 6.89
C GLY A 154 -7.56 -1.14 6.32
N GLY A 155 -7.44 -0.06 7.10
CA GLY A 155 -6.71 1.14 6.74
C GLY A 155 -7.60 2.23 6.16
N ASP A 156 -7.01 3.05 5.32
CA ASP A 156 -7.63 4.23 4.70
C ASP A 156 -8.57 3.88 3.56
N PHE A 157 -8.47 2.68 3.00
CA PHE A 157 -9.26 2.32 1.83
C PHE A 157 -9.46 0.82 1.66
N GLN A 158 -10.49 0.49 0.89
CA GLN A 158 -10.79 -0.84 0.42
C GLN A 158 -11.14 -0.78 -1.08
N GLU A 159 -10.50 -1.63 -1.89
CA GLU A 159 -10.83 -1.77 -3.32
C GLU A 159 -12.27 -2.27 -3.49
N ALA A 160 -12.89 -1.88 -4.60
CA ALA A 160 -14.14 -2.49 -5.04
C ALA A 160 -13.92 -3.98 -5.33
N TYR A 161 -14.91 -4.80 -5.00
CA TYR A 161 -14.95 -6.18 -5.45
C TYR A 161 -15.63 -6.24 -6.81
N ILE A 162 -14.84 -6.50 -7.85
CA ILE A 162 -15.30 -6.54 -9.24
C ILE A 162 -15.13 -7.97 -9.77
N TYR A 163 -16.21 -8.54 -10.27
CA TYR A 163 -16.21 -9.87 -10.88
C TYR A 163 -16.85 -9.78 -12.28
N ASN A 164 -16.13 -10.26 -13.30
CA ASN A 164 -16.55 -10.18 -14.71
C ASN A 164 -17.02 -8.78 -15.13
N GLY A 165 -16.29 -7.74 -14.70
CA GLY A 165 -16.60 -6.33 -15.01
C GLY A 165 -17.77 -5.74 -14.22
N LYS A 166 -18.46 -6.53 -13.38
CA LYS A 166 -19.54 -6.05 -12.52
C LYS A 166 -19.00 -5.74 -11.13
N VAL A 167 -19.30 -4.54 -10.62
CA VAL A 167 -19.06 -4.19 -9.22
C VAL A 167 -20.04 -4.97 -8.34
N LEU A 168 -19.52 -5.92 -7.57
CA LEU A 168 -20.29 -6.72 -6.61
C LEU A 168 -20.31 -6.06 -5.23
N ARG A 169 -19.24 -5.33 -4.87
CA ARG A 169 -19.16 -4.50 -3.67
C ARG A 169 -18.36 -3.25 -4.01
N LYS A 170 -18.89 -2.07 -3.70
CA LYS A 170 -18.14 -0.82 -3.86
C LYS A 170 -16.92 -0.79 -2.95
N GLY A 171 -15.87 -0.18 -3.46
CA GLY A 171 -14.73 0.24 -2.68
C GLY A 171 -15.05 1.52 -1.90
N TRP A 172 -14.10 1.93 -1.09
CA TRP A 172 -14.16 3.22 -0.40
C TRP A 172 -12.77 3.67 -0.03
N TYR A 173 -12.60 4.96 0.23
CA TYR A 173 -11.43 5.51 0.88
C TYR A 173 -11.78 6.66 1.82
N ILE A 174 -10.89 6.98 2.74
CA ILE A 174 -10.97 8.13 3.64
C ILE A 174 -10.10 9.24 3.04
N HIS A 175 -10.69 10.38 2.73
CA HIS A 175 -9.96 11.52 2.17
C HIS A 175 -8.90 12.00 3.19
N PRO A 176 -7.62 12.11 2.82
CA PRO A 176 -6.53 12.26 3.79
C PRO A 176 -6.56 13.61 4.51
N LYS A 177 -7.08 14.67 3.88
CA LYS A 177 -7.26 15.99 4.53
C LYS A 177 -8.56 16.16 5.30
N THR A 178 -9.69 15.72 4.76
CA THR A 178 -11.03 16.02 5.32
C THR A 178 -11.54 14.93 6.25
N GLY A 179 -10.98 13.71 6.18
CA GLY A 179 -11.48 12.54 6.92
C GLY A 179 -12.80 11.99 6.36
N GLU A 180 -13.33 12.54 5.27
CA GLU A 180 -14.57 12.09 4.66
C GLU A 180 -14.39 10.71 4.01
N ARG A 181 -15.36 9.82 4.21
CA ARG A 181 -15.40 8.52 3.55
C ARG A 181 -16.09 8.63 2.19
N ILE A 182 -15.39 8.27 1.12
CA ILE A 182 -15.85 8.37 -0.26
C ILE A 182 -15.95 6.96 -0.86
N GLU A 183 -17.10 6.63 -1.47
CA GLU A 183 -17.31 5.36 -2.18
C GLU A 183 -16.67 5.35 -3.57
N THR A 184 -16.16 4.19 -4.00
CA THR A 184 -15.55 4.01 -5.33
C THR A 184 -16.04 2.75 -6.02
N ASP A 185 -16.05 2.76 -7.35
CA ASP A 185 -16.39 1.59 -8.17
C ASP A 185 -15.14 0.82 -8.65
N PHE A 186 -13.97 1.10 -8.03
CA PHE A 186 -12.67 0.49 -8.32
C PHE A 186 -11.84 0.24 -7.06
#